data_AF-A0A9P4N5J2-F1
#
_entry.id   AF-A0A9P4N5J2-F1
#
_cell.length_a   1.000
_cell.length_b   1.000
_cell.length_c   1.000
_cell.angle_alpha   90.00
_cell.angle_beta   90.00
_cell.angle_gamma   90.00
#
_symmetry.space_group_name_H-M   'P 1'
#
loop_
_entity.id
_entity.type
_entity.pdbx_description
1 polymer ?
#
loop_
_entity_poly.entity_id
_entity_poly.type
_entity_poly.pdbx_seq_one_letter_code
_entity_poly.pdbx_strand_id
1 'polypeptide(L)'
;MARNSYIQHIYNDNDGVMIICFFQKQAEIFLSQRTFEVNMPFKRFHDQGYTEIIFAAWPERHGNVITLARVIVSQQRQRTYMLCFQRVFELLSERASKPIEWRHLHKGPNCFQAIVSDMDGKQMAGKLLIYVANLYGMGS
;
A
#
# COMPACT_ATOMS: atom_id res chain seq x y z
N MET A 1 19.03 10.01 0.36
CA MET A 1 18.10 10.48 -0.69
C MET A 1 17.50 11.82 -0.28
N ALA A 2 17.20 12.70 -1.23
CA ALA A 2 16.67 14.03 -0.93
C ALA A 2 15.36 13.95 -0.11
N ARG A 3 15.23 14.80 0.90
CA ARG A 3 14.12 14.83 1.88
C ARG A 3 12.73 15.02 1.28
N ASN A 4 12.64 15.25 -0.04
CA ASN A 4 11.39 15.49 -0.77
C ASN A 4 11.30 14.71 -2.10
N SER A 5 12.07 13.62 -2.26
CA SER A 5 11.95 12.74 -3.43
C SER A 5 10.56 12.11 -3.49
N TYR A 6 9.97 12.03 -4.68
CA TYR A 6 8.71 11.32 -4.86
C TYR A 6 8.91 9.81 -4.93
N ILE A 7 9.98 9.37 -5.62
CA ILE A 7 10.37 7.95 -5.65
C ILE A 7 11.07 7.64 -4.32
N GLN A 8 10.49 6.71 -3.57
CA GLN A 8 10.99 6.31 -2.26
C GLN A 8 11.94 5.13 -2.35
N HIS A 9 11.64 4.18 -3.25
CA HIS A 9 12.51 3.04 -3.52
C HIS A 9 12.20 2.40 -4.87
N ILE A 10 13.21 1.76 -5.47
CA ILE A 10 13.07 0.89 -6.64
C ILE A 10 13.63 -0.48 -6.24
N TYR A 11 12.73 -1.45 -6.11
CA TYR A 11 13.10 -2.85 -5.96
C TYR A 11 13.25 -3.47 -7.33
N ASN A 12 14.34 -4.18 -7.55
CA ASN A 12 14.58 -4.99 -8.74
C ASN A 12 15.17 -6.32 -8.29
N ASP A 13 14.31 -7.33 -8.16
CA ASP A 13 14.65 -8.63 -7.59
C ASP A 13 13.93 -9.76 -8.33
N ASN A 14 14.03 -10.98 -7.81
CA ASN A 14 13.42 -12.18 -8.42
C ASN A 14 11.89 -12.09 -8.55
N ASP A 15 11.23 -11.22 -7.79
CA ASP A 15 9.79 -10.95 -7.83
C ASP A 15 9.43 -9.83 -8.82
N GLY A 16 10.41 -9.27 -9.53
CA GLY A 16 10.28 -8.28 -10.58
C GLY A 16 10.67 -6.86 -10.15
N VAL A 17 10.24 -5.89 -10.94
CA VAL A 17 10.45 -4.48 -10.64
C VAL A 17 9.25 -3.97 -9.84
N MET A 18 9.54 -3.26 -8.74
CA MET A 18 8.54 -2.55 -7.94
C MET A 18 9.07 -1.16 -7.56
N ILE A 19 8.39 -0.12 -8.03
CA ILE A 19 8.73 1.28 -7.76
C ILE A 19 7.69 1.84 -6.80
N ILE A 20 8.11 2.31 -5.64
CA ILE A 20 7.21 2.87 -4.61
C ILE A 20 7.38 4.38 -4.58
N CYS A 21 6.25 5.09 -4.71
CA CYS A 21 6.21 6.53 -4.84
C CYS A 21 5.21 7.17 -3.87
N PHE A 22 5.70 8.11 -3.06
CA PHE A 22 4.91 9.02 -2.24
C PHE A 22 5.80 10.17 -1.75
N PHE A 23 5.22 11.31 -1.42
CA PHE A 23 5.92 12.38 -0.68
C PHE A 23 5.84 12.15 0.82
N GLN A 24 6.78 12.75 1.57
CA GLN A 24 6.78 12.73 3.04
C GLN A 24 5.41 13.12 3.61
N LYS A 25 4.79 14.17 3.07
CA LYS A 25 3.48 14.61 3.54
C LYS A 25 2.37 13.60 3.30
N GLN A 26 2.45 12.86 2.18
CA GLN A 26 1.50 11.80 1.91
C GLN A 26 1.66 10.64 2.90
N ALA A 27 2.89 10.30 3.31
CA ALA A 27 3.12 9.28 4.34
C ALA A 27 2.49 9.68 5.69
N GLU A 28 2.67 10.94 6.10
CA GLU A 28 2.05 11.47 7.34
C GLU A 28 0.51 11.40 7.28
N ILE A 29 -0.06 11.81 6.14
CA ILE A 29 -1.52 11.76 5.93
C ILE A 29 -1.99 10.32 5.89
N PHE A 30 -1.24 9.41 5.25
CA PHE A 30 -1.58 7.99 5.16
C PHE A 30 -1.73 7.42 6.59
N LEU A 31 -0.71 7.59 7.43
CA LEU A 31 -0.75 7.06 8.80
C LEU A 31 -1.70 7.80 9.74
N SER A 32 -2.33 8.90 9.30
CA SER A 32 -3.41 9.55 10.05
C SER A 32 -4.81 9.06 9.64
N GLN A 33 -4.92 8.23 8.60
CA GLN A 33 -6.22 7.72 8.16
C GLN A 33 -6.65 6.52 9.02
N ARG A 34 -7.97 6.42 9.24
CA ARG A 34 -8.57 5.21 9.84
C ARG A 34 -8.81 4.12 8.81
N THR A 35 -9.09 4.52 7.58
CA THR A 35 -9.35 3.62 6.46
C THR A 35 -8.66 4.14 5.21
N PHE A 36 -8.35 3.25 4.29
CA PHE A 36 -7.81 3.62 2.99
C PHE A 36 -8.28 2.61 1.94
N GLU A 37 -8.21 3.03 0.70
CA GLU A 37 -8.57 2.27 -0.49
C GLU A 37 -7.32 1.79 -1.23
N VAL A 38 -7.40 0.59 -1.80
CA VAL A 38 -6.39 0.06 -2.72
C VAL A 38 -7.06 -0.24 -4.05
N ASN A 39 -6.67 0.51 -5.07
CA ASN A 39 -7.25 0.46 -6.41
C ASN A 39 -6.19 0.01 -7.43
N MET A 40 -6.62 -0.80 -8.40
CA MET A 40 -5.80 -1.19 -9.55
C MET A 40 -6.46 -0.72 -10.84
N PRO A 41 -6.11 0.47 -11.34
CA PRO A 41 -6.64 0.93 -12.61
C PRO A 41 -6.16 0.00 -13.74
N PHE A 42 -7.05 -0.85 -14.25
CA PHE A 42 -6.79 -1.80 -15.35
C PHE A 42 -6.24 -1.14 -16.63
N LYS A 43 -6.46 0.16 -16.84
CA LYS A 43 -6.23 0.85 -18.11
C LYS A 43 -4.92 1.65 -18.23
N ARG A 44 -4.17 1.87 -17.14
CA ARG A 44 -2.93 2.67 -17.19
C ARG A 44 -1.72 1.73 -17.24
N PHE A 45 -0.89 1.88 -18.27
CA PHE A 45 0.37 1.14 -18.51
C PHE A 45 0.28 -0.33 -18.94
N HIS A 46 -0.91 -0.87 -19.20
CA HIS A 46 -1.08 -2.27 -19.59
C HIS A 46 -0.26 -2.65 -20.85
N ASP A 47 -0.18 -1.74 -21.82
CA ASP A 47 0.56 -1.98 -23.08
C ASP A 47 2.09 -1.92 -22.93
N GLN A 48 2.60 -1.51 -21.76
CA GLN A 48 4.02 -1.36 -21.47
C GLN A 48 4.56 -2.46 -20.53
N GLY A 49 3.72 -3.45 -20.18
CA GLY A 49 4.11 -4.54 -19.28
C GLY A 49 4.21 -4.14 -17.80
N TYR A 50 3.67 -2.97 -17.43
CA TYR A 50 3.63 -2.50 -16.05
C TYR A 50 2.20 -2.31 -15.57
N THR A 51 2.02 -2.27 -14.26
CA THR A 51 0.73 -2.05 -13.62
C THR A 51 0.87 -1.14 -12.44
N GLU A 52 -0.10 -0.26 -12.27
CA GLU A 52 -0.16 0.68 -11.15
C GLU A 52 -1.09 0.15 -10.06
N ILE A 53 -0.61 0.16 -8.82
CA ILE A 53 -1.39 -0.05 -7.60
C ILE A 53 -1.45 1.29 -6.88
N ILE A 54 -2.65 1.78 -6.61
CA ILE A 54 -2.89 3.09 -5.99
C ILE A 54 -3.44 2.86 -4.59
N PHE A 55 -2.76 3.43 -3.60
CA PHE A 55 -3.28 3.60 -2.25
C PHE A 55 -3.93 4.98 -2.17
N ALA A 56 -5.18 5.03 -1.77
CA ALA A 56 -5.97 6.24 -1.75
C ALA A 56 -6.78 6.37 -0.47
N ALA A 57 -7.28 7.56 -0.17
CA ALA A 57 -8.23 7.74 0.92
C ALA A 57 -9.27 8.80 0.55
N TRP A 58 -10.43 8.70 1.19
CA TRP A 58 -11.46 9.72 1.14
C TRP A 58 -11.39 10.60 2.39
N PRO A 59 -10.67 11.74 2.36
CA PRO A 59 -10.72 12.69 3.47
C PRO A 59 -12.13 13.28 3.58
N GLU A 60 -12.76 13.12 4.75
CA GLU A 60 -14.13 13.58 5.05
C GLU A 60 -14.37 15.06 4.69
N ARG A 61 -13.31 15.90 4.71
CA ARG A 61 -13.40 17.35 4.51
C ARG A 61 -13.30 17.84 3.06
N HIS A 62 -12.82 17.03 2.12
CA HIS A 62 -12.45 17.54 0.78
C HIS A 62 -13.30 16.99 -0.37
N GLY A 63 -14.23 16.07 -0.08
CA GLY A 63 -15.19 15.56 -1.06
C GLY A 63 -14.58 14.86 -2.29
N ASN A 64 -13.29 14.51 -2.24
CA ASN A 64 -12.55 13.91 -3.35
C ASN A 64 -11.54 12.89 -2.82
N VAL A 65 -11.33 11.81 -3.57
CA VAL A 65 -10.29 10.81 -3.32
C VAL A 65 -8.90 11.44 -3.49
N ILE A 66 -8.03 11.26 -2.51
CA ILE A 66 -6.61 11.63 -2.61
C ILE A 66 -5.74 10.39 -2.78
N THR A 67 -4.72 10.47 -3.63
CA THR A 67 -3.69 9.43 -3.70
C THR A 67 -2.69 9.60 -2.56
N LEU A 68 -2.48 8.54 -1.79
CA LEU A 68 -1.53 8.47 -0.67
C LEU A 68 -0.21 7.82 -1.09
N ALA A 69 -0.26 6.78 -1.93
CA ALA A 69 0.93 6.19 -2.52
C ALA A 69 0.61 5.57 -3.89
N ARG A 70 1.63 5.48 -4.74
CA ARG A 70 1.59 4.77 -6.00
C ARG A 70 2.68 3.71 -6.02
N VAL A 71 2.34 2.54 -6.54
CA VAL A 71 3.29 1.46 -6.73
C VAL A 71 3.21 0.99 -8.17
N ILE A 72 4.33 1.00 -8.88
CA ILE A 72 4.44 0.51 -10.25
C ILE A 72 5.11 -0.85 -10.18
N VAL A 73 4.46 -1.88 -10.72
CA VAL A 73 4.95 -3.26 -10.72
C VAL A 73 5.05 -3.83 -12.13
N SER A 74 6.07 -4.65 -12.39
CA SER A 74 6.23 -5.35 -13.68
C SER A 74 5.58 -6.74 -13.72
N GLN A 75 5.11 -7.25 -12.57
CA GLN A 75 4.44 -8.55 -12.48
C GLN A 75 3.11 -8.42 -11.74
N GLN A 76 2.10 -9.18 -12.15
CA GLN A 76 0.80 -9.23 -11.48
C GLN A 76 0.55 -10.60 -10.85
N ARG A 77 1.42 -11.02 -9.93
CA ARG A 77 1.27 -12.29 -9.18
C ARG A 77 0.75 -12.02 -7.78
N GLN A 78 0.17 -13.06 -7.16
CA GLN A 78 -0.21 -13.06 -5.74
C GLN A 78 0.90 -12.52 -4.83
N ARG A 79 2.12 -13.00 -5.05
CA ARG A 79 3.29 -12.64 -4.26
C ARG A 79 3.65 -11.15 -4.39
N THR A 80 3.44 -10.56 -5.57
CA THR A 80 3.68 -9.14 -5.82
C THR A 80 2.79 -8.27 -4.94
N TYR A 81 1.53 -8.65 -4.71
CA TYR A 81 0.63 -7.92 -3.82
C TYR A 81 1.09 -7.96 -2.37
N MET A 82 1.47 -9.14 -1.88
CA MET A 82 1.98 -9.30 -0.52
C MET A 82 3.23 -8.44 -0.28
N LEU A 83 4.19 -8.49 -1.21
CA LEU A 83 5.41 -7.69 -1.16
C LEU A 83 5.11 -6.19 -1.28
N CYS A 84 4.10 -5.80 -2.07
CA CYS A 84 3.67 -4.42 -2.20
C CYS A 84 3.24 -3.86 -0.85
N PHE A 85 2.33 -4.53 -0.14
CA PHE A 85 1.92 -4.09 1.19
C PHE A 85 3.10 -4.05 2.17
N GLN A 86 3.93 -5.10 2.18
CA GLN A 86 5.12 -5.16 3.02
C GLN A 86 6.03 -3.95 2.84
N ARG A 87 6.49 -3.74 1.60
CA ARG A 87 7.48 -2.71 1.27
C ARG A 87 6.89 -1.31 1.42
N VAL A 88 5.61 -1.11 1.10
CA VAL A 88 4.93 0.18 1.32
C VAL A 88 4.87 0.50 2.81
N PHE A 89 4.47 -0.46 3.64
CA PHE A 89 4.32 -0.26 5.08
C PHE A 89 5.65 -0.05 5.80
N GLU A 90 6.70 -0.80 5.43
CA GLU A 90 8.06 -0.57 5.92
C GLU A 90 8.53 0.85 5.59
N LEU A 91 8.39 1.28 4.32
CA LEU A 91 8.79 2.63 3.91
C LEU A 91 7.94 3.73 4.54
N LEU A 92 6.63 3.53 4.70
CA LEU A 92 5.76 4.48 5.40
C LEU A 92 6.19 4.65 6.86
N SER A 93 6.46 3.53 7.53
CA SER A 93 6.88 3.52 8.93
C SER A 93 8.22 4.24 9.12
N GLU A 94 9.20 3.94 8.26
CA GLU A 94 10.50 4.59 8.25
C GLU A 94 10.35 6.10 8.02
N ARG A 95 9.63 6.48 6.95
CA ARG A 95 9.52 7.88 6.52
C ARG A 95 8.75 8.73 7.52
N ALA A 96 7.65 8.22 8.06
CA ALA A 96 6.86 8.94 9.06
C ALA A 96 7.39 8.79 10.50
N SER A 97 8.39 7.92 10.72
CA SER A 97 8.90 7.55 12.06
C SER A 97 7.76 7.14 13.00
N LYS A 98 6.82 6.34 12.50
CA LYS A 98 5.62 5.86 13.21
C LYS A 98 5.38 4.39 12.89
N PRO A 99 4.99 3.57 13.87
CA PRO A 99 4.65 2.17 13.62
C PRO A 99 3.37 2.06 12.77
N ILE A 100 3.23 0.93 12.08
CA ILE A 100 1.98 0.55 11.43
C ILE A 100 1.12 -0.17 12.45
N GLU A 101 0.03 0.47 12.89
CA GLU A 101 -0.85 -0.08 13.91
C GLU A 101 -2.23 -0.40 13.37
N TRP A 102 -2.76 -1.55 13.81
CA TRP A 102 -4.10 -2.01 13.47
C TRP A 102 -5.01 -2.02 14.70
N ARG A 103 -6.23 -1.50 14.55
CA ARG A 103 -7.20 -1.29 15.65
C ARG A 103 -7.55 -2.58 16.38
N HIS A 104 -7.67 -3.69 15.64
CA HIS A 104 -7.99 -5.01 16.19
C HIS A 104 -6.89 -5.59 17.10
N LEU A 105 -5.69 -4.98 17.12
CA LEU A 105 -4.56 -5.44 17.92
C LEU A 105 -4.07 -4.39 18.91
N HIS A 106 -3.96 -3.13 18.49
CA HIS A 106 -3.27 -2.10 19.26
C HIS A 106 -4.22 -1.19 20.05
N LYS A 107 -5.53 -1.22 19.77
CA LYS A 107 -6.60 -0.44 20.45
C LYS A 107 -6.37 1.08 20.55
N GLY A 108 -5.34 1.63 19.90
CA GLY A 108 -4.99 3.05 19.88
C GLY A 108 -5.89 3.92 18.98
N PRO A 109 -5.87 5.25 19.16
CA PRO A 109 -6.76 6.18 18.43
C PRO A 109 -6.37 6.41 16.96
N ASN A 110 -5.13 6.10 16.57
CA ASN A 110 -4.57 6.34 15.23
C ASN A 110 -4.26 5.04 14.47
N CYS A 111 -4.94 3.94 14.81
CA CYS A 111 -4.73 2.66 14.13
C CYS A 111 -5.63 2.52 12.90
N PHE A 112 -5.13 1.84 11.87
CA PHE A 112 -5.94 1.40 10.74
C PHE A 112 -7.06 0.46 11.20
N GLN A 113 -8.26 0.69 10.69
CA GLN A 113 -9.47 -0.04 11.04
C GLN A 113 -9.90 -0.98 9.91
N ALA A 114 -9.76 -0.53 8.67
CA ALA A 114 -10.12 -1.31 7.50
C ALA A 114 -9.35 -0.86 6.25
N ILE A 115 -9.26 -1.77 5.28
CA ILE A 115 -8.82 -1.49 3.92
C ILE A 115 -10.01 -1.78 3.02
N VAL A 116 -10.32 -0.86 2.11
CA VAL A 116 -11.28 -1.06 1.04
C VAL A 116 -10.50 -1.41 -0.22
N SER A 117 -10.91 -2.42 -0.97
CA SER A 117 -10.18 -2.87 -2.17
C SER A 117 -11.17 -3.16 -3.28
N ASP A 118 -10.91 -2.62 -4.48
CA ASP A 118 -11.64 -3.00 -5.70
C ASP A 118 -11.14 -4.38 -6.16
N MET A 119 -11.84 -5.42 -5.71
CA MET A 119 -11.35 -6.79 -5.72
C MET A 119 -11.73 -7.50 -7.03
N ASP A 120 -10.79 -7.60 -7.97
CA ASP A 120 -10.87 -8.58 -9.08
C ASP A 120 -10.54 -10.00 -8.56
N GLY A 121 -10.95 -11.06 -9.26
CA GLY A 121 -10.79 -12.47 -8.87
C GLY A 121 -9.35 -12.88 -8.53
N LYS A 122 -8.35 -12.18 -9.06
CA LYS A 122 -6.92 -12.35 -8.71
C LYS A 122 -6.58 -11.90 -7.28
N GLN A 123 -7.33 -10.94 -6.73
CA GLN A 123 -7.24 -10.43 -5.37
C GLN A 123 -8.13 -11.22 -4.38
N MET A 124 -9.25 -11.80 -4.86
CA MET A 124 -10.27 -12.53 -4.08
C MET A 124 -9.77 -13.78 -3.34
N ALA A 125 -8.63 -14.36 -3.72
CA ALA A 125 -8.11 -15.57 -3.07
C ALA A 125 -7.45 -15.31 -1.68
N GLY A 126 -8.02 -14.42 -0.85
CA GLY A 126 -7.75 -14.34 0.59
C GLY A 126 -6.45 -13.66 1.03
N LYS A 127 -5.83 -12.82 0.19
CA LYS A 127 -4.39 -12.50 0.33
C LYS A 127 -4.06 -11.26 1.16
N LEU A 128 -4.97 -10.29 1.25
CA LEU A 128 -4.85 -9.21 2.22
C LEU A 128 -4.93 -9.76 3.65
N LEU A 129 -5.83 -10.72 3.86
CA LEU A 129 -5.93 -11.53 5.07
C LEU A 129 -4.66 -12.34 5.34
N ILE A 130 -4.02 -12.94 4.32
CA ILE A 130 -2.73 -13.65 4.48
C ILE A 130 -1.57 -12.69 4.79
N TYR A 131 -1.50 -11.51 4.18
CA TYR A 131 -0.46 -10.52 4.52
C TYR A 131 -0.63 -9.99 5.96
N VAL A 132 -1.87 -9.67 6.35
CA VAL A 132 -2.22 -9.36 7.74
C VAL A 132 -1.85 -10.56 8.63
N ALA A 133 -2.22 -11.80 8.28
CA ALA A 133 -1.89 -12.99 9.07
C ALA A 133 -0.37 -13.30 9.16
N ASN A 134 0.39 -13.04 8.10
CA ASN A 134 1.84 -13.26 8.03
C ASN A 134 2.63 -12.17 8.78
N LEU A 135 2.14 -10.92 8.82
CA LEU A 135 2.64 -9.91 9.76
C LEU A 135 2.51 -10.39 11.22
N TYR A 136 1.62 -11.34 11.50
CA TYR A 136 1.35 -11.89 12.83
C TYR A 136 1.80 -13.34 13.06
N GLY A 137 2.60 -13.94 12.17
CA GLY A 137 3.08 -15.32 12.37
C GLY A 137 1.96 -16.37 12.51
N MET A 138 0.77 -16.08 11.99
CA MET A 138 -0.37 -17.01 11.98
C MET A 138 -0.39 -17.88 10.71
N GLY A 139 0.79 -18.34 10.29
CA GLY A 139 0.95 -19.43 9.34
C GLY A 139 1.32 -20.68 10.12
N SER A 140 0.32 -21.49 10.47
CA SER A 140 0.52 -22.90 10.79
C SER A 140 0.73 -23.69 9.49
#